data_AF-C6C0Q8-F1
#
_entry.id   AF-C6C0Q8-F1
#
_cell.length_a   1.000
_cell.length_b   1.000
_cell.length_c   1.000
_cell.angle_alpha   90.00
_cell.angle_beta   90.00
_cell.angle_gamma   90.00
#
_symmetry.space_group_name_H-M   'P 1'
#
loop_
_entity.id
_entity.type
_entity.pdbx_description
1 polymer ?
#
loop_
_entity_poly.entity_id
_entity_poly.type
_entity_poly.pdbx_seq_one_letter_code
_entity_poly.pdbx_strand_id
1 'polypeptide(L)'
;MEEERALCLTRQALARAQCKDPHEFSYVGKKRDNIYIYNSFYGAKYTDFFCKIDDGEITIMSRKKKFRRSVKYYIDENECGIIEYFPASCTKRSVIKCCFPKSEKELKADKEAEFWQRSVPDLLKEDQEKALKALQNRTSKSSETKPEEQ
;
A
#
# COMPACT_ATOMS: atom_id res chain seq x y z
N MET A 1 2.98 4.14 6.14
CA MET A 1 2.11 3.23 5.38
C MET A 1 0.64 3.59 5.48
N GLU A 2 0.03 3.62 6.67
CA GLU A 2 -1.38 4.03 6.81
C GLU A 2 -1.65 5.45 6.29
N GLU A 3 -0.72 6.38 6.54
CA GLU A 3 -0.83 7.75 6.02
C GLU A 3 -0.72 7.84 4.49
N GLU A 4 0.11 7.00 3.87
CA GLU A 4 0.26 6.97 2.41
C GLU A 4 -1.00 6.40 1.75
N ARG A 5 -1.62 5.41 2.40
CA ARG A 5 -2.92 4.87 2.03
C ARG A 5 -4.00 5.93 2.11
N ALA A 6 -4.08 6.64 3.24
CA ALA A 6 -5.02 7.73 3.42
C ALA A 6 -4.82 8.81 2.35
N LEU A 7 -3.58 9.22 2.07
CA LEU A 7 -3.24 10.18 1.01
C LEU A 7 -3.69 9.73 -0.38
N CYS A 8 -3.46 8.46 -0.73
CA CYS A 8 -3.92 7.90 -2.00
C CYS A 8 -5.45 7.93 -2.08
N LEU A 9 -6.13 7.43 -1.05
CA LEU A 9 -7.58 7.35 -0.98
C LEU A 9 -8.23 8.73 -1.08
N THR A 10 -7.76 9.71 -0.29
CA THR A 10 -8.33 11.06 -0.29
C THR A 10 -8.08 11.78 -1.61
N ARG A 11 -6.90 11.62 -2.21
CA ARG A 11 -6.58 12.20 -3.53
C ARG A 11 -7.45 11.62 -4.63
N GLN A 12 -7.59 10.30 -4.64
CA GLN A 12 -8.41 9.58 -5.62
C GLN A 12 -9.90 9.92 -5.46
N ALA A 13 -10.41 9.94 -4.23
CA ALA A 13 -11.78 10.36 -3.92
C ALA A 13 -12.06 11.79 -4.39
N LEU A 14 -11.13 12.72 -4.14
CA LEU A 14 -11.24 14.11 -4.57
C LEU A 14 -11.27 14.24 -6.09
N ALA A 15 -10.34 13.58 -6.78
CA ALA A 15 -10.24 13.58 -8.23
C ALA A 15 -11.52 13.04 -8.86
N ARG A 16 -12.01 11.91 -8.32
CA ARG A 16 -13.25 11.29 -8.72
C ARG A 16 -14.46 12.20 -8.52
N ALA A 17 -14.55 12.86 -7.38
CA ALA A 17 -15.67 13.74 -7.07
C ALA A 17 -15.72 15.00 -7.96
N GLN A 18 -14.60 15.37 -8.59
CA GLN A 18 -14.51 16.50 -9.51
C GLN A 18 -14.37 16.09 -10.99
N CYS A 19 -14.44 14.79 -11.31
CA CYS A 19 -14.18 14.28 -12.66
C CYS A 19 -12.84 14.72 -13.27
N LYS A 20 -11.83 14.92 -12.42
CA LYS A 20 -10.47 15.34 -12.81
C LYS A 20 -9.49 14.20 -12.59
N ASP A 21 -8.31 14.32 -13.16
CA ASP A 21 -7.28 13.32 -12.92
C ASP A 21 -6.55 13.58 -11.58
N PRO A 22 -6.12 12.53 -10.86
CA PRO A 22 -5.48 12.69 -9.55
C PRO A 22 -4.24 13.59 -9.57
N HIS A 23 -3.50 13.60 -10.67
CA HIS A 23 -2.27 14.39 -10.82
C HIS A 23 -2.51 15.89 -10.82
N GLU A 24 -3.73 16.36 -11.12
CA GLU A 24 -4.09 17.79 -11.06
C GLU A 24 -4.19 18.35 -9.64
N PHE A 25 -4.19 17.49 -8.63
CA PHE A 25 -4.29 17.87 -7.23
C PHE A 25 -2.91 17.81 -6.58
N SER A 26 -2.45 18.95 -6.09
CA SER A 26 -1.21 19.10 -5.34
C SER A 26 -1.49 18.96 -3.85
N TYR A 27 -0.77 18.06 -3.19
CA TYR A 27 -0.84 17.94 -1.74
C TYR A 27 -0.14 19.13 -1.08
N VAL A 28 -0.83 19.81 -0.17
CA VAL A 28 -0.32 21.01 0.53
C VAL A 28 0.13 20.65 1.94
N GLY A 29 -0.63 19.79 2.62
CA GLY A 29 -0.32 19.42 3.99
C GLY A 29 -1.48 18.73 4.70
N LYS A 30 -1.27 18.45 5.98
CA LYS A 30 -2.22 17.80 6.86
C LYS A 30 -2.64 18.76 7.97
N LYS A 31 -3.91 18.78 8.31
CA LYS A 31 -4.45 19.55 9.45
C LYS A 31 -5.13 18.57 10.40
N ARG A 32 -4.66 18.49 11.65
CA ARG A 32 -5.05 17.41 12.59
C ARG A 32 -4.70 16.03 12.01
N ASP A 33 -5.01 14.96 12.72
CA ASP A 33 -4.57 13.62 12.32
C ASP A 33 -5.32 13.02 11.13
N ASN A 34 -6.41 13.64 10.66
CA ASN A 34 -7.29 13.04 9.65
C ASN A 34 -7.78 13.97 8.53
N ILE A 35 -7.30 15.21 8.42
CA ILE A 35 -7.70 16.13 7.34
C ILE A 35 -6.50 16.42 6.44
N TYR A 36 -6.61 15.99 5.18
CA TYR A 36 -5.65 16.22 4.13
C TYR A 36 -6.05 17.41 3.28
N ILE A 37 -5.10 18.29 2.99
CA ILE A 37 -5.32 19.52 2.23
C ILE A 37 -4.69 19.35 0.86
N TYR A 38 -5.52 19.54 -0.17
CA TYR A 38 -5.11 19.55 -1.56
C TYR A 38 -5.46 20.90 -2.19
N ASN A 39 -4.65 21.32 -3.14
CA ASN A 39 -4.90 22.49 -3.94
C ASN A 39 -5.01 22.09 -5.41
N SER A 40 -6.00 22.64 -6.10
CA SER A 40 -6.11 22.53 -7.56
C SER A 40 -6.90 23.70 -8.13
N PHE A 41 -6.81 23.86 -9.46
CA PHE A 41 -7.65 24.81 -10.18
C PHE A 41 -9.09 24.32 -10.22
N TYR A 42 -10.01 25.16 -9.72
CA TYR A 42 -11.44 24.96 -9.81
C TYR A 42 -12.07 26.15 -10.53
N GLY A 43 -12.50 25.94 -11.78
CA GLY A 43 -12.83 27.03 -12.69
C GLY A 43 -11.61 27.91 -12.97
N ALA A 44 -11.74 29.22 -12.73
CA ALA A 44 -10.67 30.20 -12.99
C ALA A 44 -9.80 30.52 -11.76
N LYS A 45 -9.97 29.83 -10.62
CA LYS A 45 -9.26 30.15 -9.37
C LYS A 45 -8.68 28.91 -8.71
N TYR A 46 -7.51 29.09 -8.10
CA TYR A 46 -6.96 28.11 -7.18
C TYR A 46 -7.86 27.97 -5.96
N THR A 47 -8.21 26.72 -5.64
CA THR A 47 -9.10 26.39 -4.54
C THR A 47 -8.49 25.30 -3.68
N ASP A 48 -8.52 25.52 -2.37
CA ASP A 48 -8.11 24.52 -1.39
C ASP A 48 -9.28 23.58 -1.08
N PHE A 49 -8.99 22.28 -1.08
CA PHE A 49 -9.89 21.19 -0.74
C PHE A 49 -9.39 20.50 0.52
N PHE A 50 -10.31 20.33 1.47
CA PHE A 50 -10.11 19.63 2.73
C PHE A 50 -10.77 18.26 2.61
N CYS A 51 -9.97 17.21 2.64
CA CYS A 51 -10.42 15.82 2.60
C CYS A 51 -10.22 15.23 3.99
N LYS A 52 -11.31 15.05 4.73
CA LYS A 52 -11.31 14.36 6.00
C LYS A 52 -11.51 12.87 5.75
N ILE A 53 -10.63 12.03 6.27
CA ILE A 53 -10.81 10.58 6.29
C ILE A 53 -11.30 10.18 7.69
N ASP A 54 -12.43 9.50 7.75
CA ASP A 54 -12.95 8.85 8.94
C ASP A 54 -13.17 7.37 8.59
N ASP A 55 -13.48 6.55 9.59
CA ASP A 55 -13.55 5.09 9.45
C ASP A 55 -14.64 4.68 8.43
N GLY A 56 -14.21 4.34 7.20
CA GLY A 56 -15.08 3.96 6.08
C GLY A 56 -15.68 5.11 5.26
N GLU A 57 -15.38 6.37 5.57
CA GLU A 57 -15.92 7.53 4.84
C GLU A 57 -14.88 8.65 4.65
N ILE A 58 -14.82 9.19 3.44
CA ILE A 58 -14.01 10.35 3.08
C ILE A 58 -14.95 11.52 2.81
N THR A 59 -14.88 12.54 3.66
CA THR A 59 -15.62 13.80 3.47
C THR A 59 -14.73 14.83 2.78
N ILE A 60 -15.15 15.29 1.62
CA ILE A 60 -14.48 16.30 0.81
C ILE A 60 -15.21 17.62 0.97
N MET A 61 -14.49 18.70 1.29
CA MET A 61 -15.02 20.06 1.39
C MET A 61 -14.10 21.08 0.72
N SER A 62 -14.67 22.06 0.01
CA SER A 62 -13.88 23.22 -0.45
C SER A 62 -13.77 24.29 0.64
N ARG A 63 -12.74 25.14 0.56
CA ARG A 63 -12.51 26.25 1.50
C ARG A 63 -13.72 27.17 1.69
N LYS A 64 -14.47 27.44 0.60
CA LYS A 64 -15.69 28.26 0.63
C LYS A 64 -16.95 27.45 0.94
N LYS A 65 -16.84 26.18 1.29
CA LYS A 65 -17.95 25.23 1.57
C LYS A 65 -18.97 25.09 0.43
N LYS A 66 -18.63 25.53 -0.78
CA LYS A 66 -19.51 25.42 -1.98
C LYS A 66 -19.58 24.01 -2.54
N PHE A 67 -18.57 23.20 -2.23
CA PHE A 67 -18.49 21.81 -2.64
C PHE A 67 -18.36 20.95 -1.40
N ARG A 68 -19.30 20.02 -1.23
CA ARG A 68 -19.26 19.00 -0.19
C ARG A 68 -19.74 17.67 -0.76
N ARG A 69 -18.91 16.64 -0.62
CA ARG A 69 -19.21 15.27 -1.03
C ARG A 69 -18.65 14.30 -0.02
N SER A 70 -19.40 13.24 0.25
CA SER A 70 -18.91 12.12 1.02
C SER A 70 -18.74 10.92 0.09
N VAL A 71 -17.64 10.20 0.28
CA VAL A 71 -17.23 9.06 -0.52
C VAL A 71 -16.96 7.90 0.42
N LYS A 72 -17.69 6.80 0.27
CA LYS A 72 -17.45 5.60 1.07
C LYS A 72 -16.24 4.84 0.52
N TYR A 73 -15.47 4.25 1.41
CA TYR A 73 -14.39 3.34 1.07
C TYR A 73 -14.41 2.14 2.00
N TYR A 74 -13.82 1.05 1.58
CA TYR A 74 -13.59 -0.12 2.42
C TYR A 74 -12.16 -0.63 2.22
N ILE A 75 -11.67 -1.39 3.18
CA ILE A 75 -10.35 -2.01 3.13
C ILE A 75 -10.56 -3.48 2.82
N ASP A 76 -9.90 -3.95 1.77
CA ASP A 76 -9.93 -5.35 1.32
C ASP A 76 -9.02 -6.24 2.20
N GLU A 77 -9.13 -7.56 2.06
CA GLU A 77 -8.29 -8.55 2.76
C GLU A 77 -6.79 -8.35 2.49
N ASN A 78 -6.46 -7.79 1.32
CA ASN A 78 -5.09 -7.43 0.93
C ASN A 78 -4.62 -6.09 1.51
N GLU A 79 -5.35 -5.53 2.49
CA GLU A 79 -5.15 -4.20 3.07
C GLU A 79 -5.18 -3.03 2.06
N CYS A 80 -5.68 -3.28 0.85
CA CYS A 80 -5.87 -2.25 -0.16
C CYS A 80 -7.15 -1.47 0.14
N GLY A 81 -7.07 -0.14 0.09
CA GLY A 81 -8.26 0.69 0.16
C GLY A 81 -8.98 0.72 -1.19
N ILE A 82 -10.26 0.39 -1.20
CA ILE A 82 -11.11 0.37 -2.40
C ILE A 82 -12.20 1.44 -2.30
N ILE A 83 -12.38 2.18 -3.40
CA ILE A 83 -13.43 3.20 -3.53
C ILE A 83 -14.32 2.85 -4.72
N GLU A 84 -15.59 2.55 -4.41
CA GLU A 84 -16.67 2.31 -5.37
C GLU A 84 -17.59 3.53 -5.46
N TYR A 85 -17.04 4.64 -5.94
CA TYR A 85 -17.78 5.88 -6.08
C TYR A 85 -17.86 6.33 -7.54
N PHE A 86 -19.09 6.41 -8.05
CA PHE A 86 -19.40 6.68 -9.45
C PHE A 86 -20.38 7.84 -9.56
N PRO A 87 -19.91 9.09 -9.49
CA PRO A 87 -20.79 10.24 -9.68
C PRO A 87 -21.33 10.27 -11.11
N ALA A 88 -22.62 10.55 -11.27
CA ALA A 88 -23.30 10.56 -12.57
C ALA A 88 -22.70 11.55 -13.58
N SER A 89 -21.99 12.58 -13.09
CA SER A 89 -21.35 13.60 -13.91
C SER A 89 -20.06 13.15 -14.60
N CYS A 90 -19.46 12.03 -14.19
CA CYS A 90 -18.19 11.56 -14.77
C CYS A 90 -18.42 10.43 -15.79
N THR A 91 -17.69 10.49 -16.90
CA THR A 91 -17.69 9.46 -17.96
C THR A 91 -16.89 8.22 -17.56
N LYS A 92 -15.77 8.39 -16.85
CA LYS A 92 -14.93 7.28 -16.39
C LYS A 92 -15.65 6.55 -15.24
N ARG A 93 -15.83 5.22 -15.34
CA ARG A 93 -16.43 4.39 -14.27
C ARG A 93 -15.52 3.23 -13.83
N SER A 94 -14.29 3.52 -13.42
CA SER A 94 -13.36 2.52 -12.85
C SER A 94 -13.42 2.45 -11.32
N VAL A 95 -13.32 1.25 -10.76
CA VAL A 95 -13.06 1.08 -9.31
C VAL A 95 -11.66 1.59 -9.02
N ILE A 96 -11.50 2.35 -7.92
CA ILE A 96 -10.20 2.87 -7.51
C ILE A 96 -9.63 1.97 -6.43
N LYS A 97 -8.41 1.45 -6.66
CA LYS A 97 -7.68 0.61 -5.71
C LYS A 97 -6.38 1.30 -5.31
N CYS A 98 -6.21 1.56 -4.02
CA CYS A 98 -4.98 2.06 -3.42
C CYS A 98 -4.33 0.91 -2.64
N CYS A 99 -3.45 0.17 -3.30
CA CYS A 99 -2.63 -0.86 -2.68
C CYS A 99 -1.26 -0.29 -2.34
N PHE A 100 -0.75 -0.66 -1.17
CA PHE A 100 0.62 -0.37 -0.78
C PHE A 100 1.35 -1.70 -0.58
N PRO A 101 2.62 -1.81 -0.99
CA PRO A 101 3.41 -3.00 -0.69
C PRO A 101 3.47 -3.15 0.83
N LYS A 102 3.17 -4.36 1.33
CA LYS A 102 3.31 -4.70 2.75
C LYS A 102 4.71 -4.33 3.24
N SER A 103 4.82 -3.83 4.47
CA SER A 103 6.13 -3.50 5.03
C SER A 103 7.01 -4.75 5.14
N GLU A 104 8.33 -4.61 5.16
CA GLU A 104 9.24 -5.73 5.39
C GLU A 104 8.94 -6.50 6.70
N LYS A 105 8.32 -5.84 7.68
CA LYS A 105 7.90 -6.44 8.95
C LYS A 105 6.66 -7.33 8.78
N GLU A 106 5.68 -6.89 8.00
CA GLU A 106 4.50 -7.69 7.65
C GLU A 106 4.86 -8.85 6.73
N LEU A 107 5.78 -8.66 5.78
CA LEU A 107 6.31 -9.75 4.95
C LEU A 107 7.07 -10.80 5.76
N LYS A 108 7.78 -10.40 6.83
CA LYS A 108 8.42 -11.34 7.76
C LYS A 108 7.39 -12.07 8.60
N ALA A 109 6.39 -11.36 9.12
CA ALA A 109 5.31 -11.96 9.90
C ALA A 109 4.48 -12.96 9.08
N ASP A 110 4.18 -12.65 7.82
CA ASP A 110 3.50 -13.56 6.89
C ASP A 110 4.35 -14.81 6.61
N LYS A 111 5.66 -14.64 6.37
CA LYS A 111 6.59 -15.77 6.19
C LYS A 111 6.72 -16.63 7.44
N GLU A 112 6.70 -16.02 8.62
CA GLU A 112 6.71 -16.73 9.89
C GLU A 112 5.40 -17.50 10.11
N ALA A 113 4.24 -16.89 9.82
CA ALA A 113 2.95 -17.57 9.89
C ALA A 113 2.88 -18.75 8.91
N GLU A 114 3.33 -18.56 7.67
CA GLU A 114 3.40 -19.61 6.66
C GLU A 114 4.37 -20.73 7.08
N PHE A 115 5.49 -20.40 7.72
CA PHE A 115 6.43 -21.36 8.29
C PHE A 115 5.78 -22.24 9.37
N TRP A 116 4.99 -21.65 10.28
CA TRP A 116 4.29 -22.41 11.33
C TRP A 116 3.10 -23.23 10.83
N GLN A 117 2.55 -22.89 9.66
CA GLN A 117 1.50 -23.67 9.01
C GLN A 117 2.04 -24.88 8.23
N ARG A 118 3.35 -24.94 7.98
CA ARG A 118 3.98 -26.11 7.32
C ARG A 118 3.94 -27.32 8.23
N SER A 119 3.83 -28.49 7.60
CA SER A 119 3.88 -29.75 8.32
C SER A 119 5.29 -30.01 8.86
N VAL A 120 5.39 -30.48 10.11
CA VAL A 120 6.66 -30.82 10.76
C VAL A 120 7.56 -31.74 9.90
N PRO A 121 7.03 -32.74 9.16
CA PRO A 121 7.82 -33.57 8.26
C PRO A 121 8.55 -32.81 7.14
N ASP A 122 7.97 -31.73 6.62
CA ASP A 122 8.58 -30.95 5.54
C ASP A 122 9.70 -30.04 6.05
N LEU A 123 9.52 -29.47 7.25
CA LEU A 123 10.55 -28.70 7.94
C LEU A 123 11.79 -29.55 8.25
N LEU A 124 11.58 -30.80 8.68
CA LEU A 124 12.69 -31.73 8.96
C LEU A 124 13.48 -32.11 7.71
N LYS A 125 12.82 -32.30 6.56
CA LYS A 125 13.49 -32.64 5.30
C LYS A 125 14.38 -31.51 4.81
N GLU A 126 13.91 -30.26 4.89
CA GLU A 126 14.74 -29.09 4.53
C GLU A 126 15.99 -28.98 5.41
N ASP A 127 15.87 -29.24 6.71
CA ASP A 127 17.00 -29.21 7.63
C ASP A 127 18.00 -30.36 7.38
N GLN A 128 17.51 -31.55 7.05
CA GLN A 128 18.34 -32.69 6.65
C GLN A 128 19.10 -32.39 5.36
N GLU A 129 18.44 -31.84 4.35
CA GLU A 129 19.08 -31.46 3.08
C GLU A 129 20.12 -30.35 3.26
N LYS A 130 19.85 -29.36 4.11
CA LYS A 130 20.82 -28.31 4.47
C LYS A 130 22.03 -28.90 5.21
N ALA A 131 21.81 -29.81 6.16
CA ALA A 131 22.89 -30.49 6.86
C ALA A 131 23.76 -31.32 5.91
N LEU A 132 23.15 -32.06 4.97
CA LEU A 132 23.86 -32.84 3.96
C LEU A 132 24.67 -31.94 3.01
N LYS A 133 24.12 -30.81 2.55
CA LYS A 133 24.84 -29.83 1.73
C LYS A 133 26.00 -29.18 2.49
N ALA A 134 25.82 -28.87 3.78
CA ALA A 134 26.89 -28.32 4.61
C ALA A 134 28.04 -29.32 4.81
N LEU A 135 27.72 -30.62 4.97
CA LEU A 135 28.72 -31.69 5.03
C LEU A 135 29.45 -31.84 3.69
N GLN A 136 28.73 -31.86 2.57
CA GLN A 136 29.33 -31.93 1.22
C GLN A 136 30.27 -30.75 0.92
N ASN A 137 29.90 -29.53 1.33
CA ASN A 137 30.72 -28.33 1.17
C ASN A 137 31.96 -28.33 2.08
N ARG A 138 31.89 -28.99 3.25
CA ARG A 138 33.05 -29.19 4.14
C ARG A 138 34.01 -30.24 3.56
N THR A 139 33.49 -31.36 3.07
CA THR A 139 34.31 -32.42 2.48
C THR A 139 35.01 -31.97 1.19
N SER A 140 34.37 -31.14 0.37
CA SER A 140 34.97 -30.59 -0.86
C SER A 140 36.07 -29.55 -0.57
N LYS A 141 35.94 -28.73 0.49
CA LYS A 141 37.01 -27.82 0.94
C LYS A 141 38.19 -28.54 1.61
N SER A 142 37.97 -29.69 2.25
CA SER A 142 39.07 -30.50 2.82
C SER A 142 39.87 -31.29 1.77
N SER A 143 39.38 -31.40 0.54
CA SER A 143 40.11 -32.04 -0.56
C SER A 143 41.01 -31.09 -1.38
N GLU A 144 40.99 -29.78 -1.13
CA GLU A 144 41.90 -28.80 -1.77
C GLU A 144 43.17 -28.55 -0.92
N THR A 145 43.88 -29.60 -0.49
CA THR A 145 45.21 -29.42 0.13
C THR A 145 46.18 -30.55 -0.23
N LYS A 146 46.80 -30.43 -1.40
CA LYS A 146 48.24 -30.64 -1.70
C LYS A 146 48.44 -30.58 -3.22
N PRO A 147 49.45 -29.85 -3.70
CA PRO A 147 50.70 -30.54 -4.02
C PRO A 147 51.87 -30.03 -3.18
N GLU A 148 52.63 -30.98 -2.64
CA GLU A 148 53.97 -30.80 -2.10
C GLU A 148 54.96 -30.38 -3.20
N GLU A 149 55.92 -29.57 -2.77
CA GLU A 149 57.17 -29.23 -3.44
C GLU A 149 57.88 -30.47 -4.02
N GLN A 150 58.36 -30.36 -5.26
CA GLN A 150 59.73 -30.70 -5.67
C GLN A 150 60.01 -30.27 -7.12
#